data_AF-A0A5E4GEH6-F1
#
_entry.id   AF-A0A5E4GEH6-F1
#
_cell.length_a   1.000
_cell.length_b   1.000
_cell.length_c   1.000
_cell.angle_alpha   90.00
_cell.angle_beta   90.00
_cell.angle_gamma   90.00
#
_symmetry.space_group_name_H-M   'P 1'
#
loop_
_entity.id
_entity.type
_entity.pdbx_description
1 polymer ?
#
loop_
_entity_poly.entity_id
_entity_poly.type
_entity_poly.pdbx_seq_one_letter_code
_entity_poly.pdbx_strand_id
1 'polypeptide(L)'
;YAYLGTSQTLPVIINSDLLEEEEEKLLQVLKKHKTAIGWTIADIKGISPSTCMHRILLEENFKPTVENQRRLNPKMKEVVRAEVLKLLDAGIIYPISDSNW
;
A
#
# COMPACT_ATOMS: atom_id res chain seq x y z
N TYR A 1 -2.90 1.89 24.20
CA TYR A 1 -2.09 2.03 22.98
C TYR A 1 -0.64 1.82 23.34
N ALA A 2 0.06 0.97 22.59
CA ALA A 2 1.51 0.79 22.72
C ALA A 2 2.21 1.37 21.49
N TYR A 3 3.51 1.66 21.60
CA TYR A 3 4.29 2.30 20.56
C TYR A 3 5.59 1.54 20.31
N LEU A 4 5.92 1.31 19.04
CA LEU A 4 7.13 0.56 18.65
C LEU A 4 8.30 1.49 18.27
N GLY A 5 8.04 2.78 18.05
CA GLY A 5 9.03 3.79 17.68
C GLY A 5 9.40 4.72 18.83
N THR A 6 10.45 5.52 18.62
CA THR A 6 10.84 6.59 19.54
C THR A 6 9.80 7.71 19.54
N SER A 7 9.68 8.44 20.66
CA SER A 7 8.76 9.60 20.76
C SER A 7 7.29 9.27 20.43
N GLN A 8 6.80 8.09 20.84
CA GLN A 8 5.42 7.63 20.61
C GLN A 8 5.03 7.54 19.13
N THR A 9 5.98 7.18 18.27
CA THR A 9 5.72 6.85 16.87
C THR A 9 5.37 5.36 16.71
N LEU A 10 4.75 5.00 15.59
CA LEU A 10 4.39 3.61 15.25
C LEU A 10 3.39 3.00 16.27
N PRO A 11 2.17 3.55 16.39
CA PRO A 11 1.18 3.06 17.32
C PRO A 11 0.70 1.67 16.94
N VAL A 12 0.53 0.81 17.95
CA VAL A 12 -0.08 -0.51 17.82
C VAL A 12 -1.17 -0.70 18.88
N ILE A 13 -2.19 -1.45 18.49
CA ILE A 13 -3.25 -1.91 19.38
C ILE A 13 -2.97 -3.38 19.67
N ILE A 14 -2.84 -3.71 20.95
CA ILE A 14 -2.70 -5.07 21.47
C ILE A 14 -3.92 -5.39 22.33
N ASN A 15 -4.17 -6.67 22.57
CA ASN A 15 -5.30 -7.10 23.39
C ASN A 15 -5.16 -6.57 24.82
N SER A 16 -6.26 -6.06 25.40
CA SER A 16 -6.32 -5.55 26.78
C SER A 16 -6.21 -6.63 27.84
N ASP A 17 -6.50 -7.88 27.47
CA ASP A 17 -6.60 -9.00 28.41
C ASP A 17 -5.25 -9.72 28.62
N LEU A 18 -4.17 -9.19 28.06
CA LEU A 18 -2.82 -9.75 28.22
C LEU A 18 -2.31 -9.51 29.63
N LEU A 19 -1.61 -10.51 30.18
CA LEU A 19 -0.83 -10.31 31.39
C LEU A 19 0.39 -9.42 31.11
N GLU A 20 0.89 -8.73 32.13
CA GLU A 20 2.03 -7.80 32.00
C GLU A 20 3.27 -8.48 31.38
N GLU A 21 3.55 -9.73 31.76
CA GLU A 21 4.67 -10.51 31.20
C GLU A 21 4.44 -10.88 29.72
N GLU A 22 3.20 -11.14 29.32
CA GLU A 22 2.86 -11.45 27.93
C GLU A 22 2.91 -10.20 27.04
N GLU A 23 2.42 -9.08 27.55
CA GLU A 23 2.52 -7.77 26.92
C GLU A 23 3.99 -7.42 26.67
N GLU A 24 4.85 -7.56 27.69
CA GLU A 24 6.27 -7.24 27.55
C GLU A 24 6.95 -8.11 26.48
N LYS A 25 6.72 -9.43 26.52
CA LYS A 25 7.26 -10.38 25.52
C LYS A 25 6.79 -10.04 24.11
N LEU A 26 5.51 -9.74 23.94
CA LEU A 26 4.94 -9.34 22.65
C LEU A 26 5.58 -8.05 22.12
N LEU A 27 5.66 -7.02 22.96
CA LEU A 27 6.24 -5.74 22.58
C LEU A 27 7.72 -5.85 22.23
N GLN A 28 8.49 -6.70 22.91
CA GLN A 28 9.89 -6.97 22.56
C GLN A 28 10.02 -7.54 21.13
N VAL A 29 9.20 -8.54 20.78
CA VAL A 29 9.19 -9.14 19.43
C VAL A 29 8.77 -8.11 18.39
N LEU A 30 7.68 -7.36 18.65
CA LEU A 30 7.18 -6.36 17.71
C LEU A 30 8.19 -5.22 17.50
N LYS A 31 8.86 -4.73 18.56
CA LYS A 31 9.91 -3.71 18.43
C LYS A 31 11.11 -4.22 17.63
N LYS A 32 11.50 -5.48 17.82
CA LYS A 32 12.58 -6.13 17.07
C LYS A 32 12.25 -6.27 15.57
N HIS A 33 10.99 -6.55 15.25
CA HIS A 33 10.51 -6.78 13.88
C HIS A 33 9.67 -5.63 13.30
N LYS A 34 9.78 -4.42 13.85
CA LYS A 34 8.95 -3.28 13.43
C LYS A 34 9.08 -2.93 11.95
N THR A 35 10.19 -3.26 11.30
CA THR A 35 10.40 -3.03 9.85
C THR A 35 9.67 -4.02 8.96
N ALA A 36 9.11 -5.10 9.52
CA ALA A 36 8.27 -6.04 8.78
C ALA A 36 6.82 -5.54 8.62
N ILE A 37 6.44 -4.50 9.37
CA ILE A 37 5.12 -3.88 9.33
C ILE A 37 5.18 -2.70 8.34
N GLY A 38 4.22 -2.62 7.43
CA GLY A 38 4.07 -1.48 6.53
C GLY A 38 3.43 -0.29 7.23
N TRP A 39 4.23 0.68 7.69
CA TRP A 39 3.73 1.88 8.38
C TRP A 39 3.25 2.94 7.38
N THR A 40 3.91 3.00 6.24
CA THR A 40 3.60 3.84 5.10
C THR A 40 3.47 2.98 3.85
N ILE A 41 2.89 3.54 2.80
CA ILE A 41 2.76 2.84 1.52
C ILE A 41 4.13 2.49 0.90
N ALA A 42 5.17 3.29 1.20
CA ALA A 42 6.53 3.05 0.75
C ALA A 42 7.21 1.85 1.45
N ASP A 43 6.71 1.45 2.62
CA ASP A 43 7.21 0.27 3.34
C ASP A 43 6.70 -1.04 2.72
N ILE A 44 5.63 -0.99 1.93
CA ILE A 44 5.06 -2.15 1.24
C ILE A 44 5.95 -2.51 0.05
N LYS A 45 6.91 -3.40 0.30
CA LYS A 45 7.77 -3.92 -0.77
C LYS A 45 7.00 -4.91 -1.63
N GLY A 46 6.76 -4.52 -2.89
CA GLY A 46 6.22 -5.41 -3.91
C GLY A 46 7.23 -6.49 -4.32
N ILE A 47 6.74 -7.50 -5.05
CA ILE A 47 7.59 -8.47 -5.74
C ILE A 47 8.06 -7.83 -7.05
N SER A 48 9.35 -7.95 -7.36
CA SER A 48 9.87 -7.42 -8.63
C SER A 48 9.16 -8.09 -9.82
N PRO A 49 8.73 -7.34 -10.85
CA PRO A 49 8.21 -7.91 -12.08
C PRO A 49 9.18 -8.86 -12.78
N SER A 50 10.48 -8.73 -12.53
CA SER A 50 11.50 -9.69 -13.02
C SER A 50 11.44 -11.06 -12.34
N THR A 51 10.90 -11.12 -11.12
CA THR A 51 10.74 -12.37 -10.35
C THR A 51 9.45 -13.07 -10.72
N CYS A 52 8.34 -12.32 -10.76
CA CYS A 52 7.03 -12.85 -11.09
C CYS A 52 6.15 -11.75 -11.65
N MET A 53 5.59 -11.98 -12.84
CA MET A 53 4.62 -11.08 -13.47
C MET A 53 3.37 -11.88 -13.81
N HIS A 54 2.22 -11.38 -13.39
CA HIS A 54 0.94 -11.97 -13.77
C HIS A 54 0.62 -11.57 -15.20
N ARG A 55 0.22 -12.55 -16.02
CA ARG A 55 -0.26 -12.31 -17.38
C ARG A 55 -1.76 -12.57 -17.42
N ILE A 56 -2.53 -11.54 -17.75
CA ILE A 56 -3.94 -11.68 -18.06
C ILE A 56 -4.05 -12.24 -19.48
N LEU A 57 -4.67 -13.41 -19.63
CA LEU A 57 -4.93 -14.00 -20.94
C LEU A 57 -6.19 -13.36 -21.52
N LEU A 58 -6.11 -12.93 -22.78
CA LEU A 58 -7.23 -12.38 -23.54
C LEU A 58 -7.67 -13.38 -24.60
N GLU A 59 -8.94 -13.31 -25.00
CA GLU A 59 -9.46 -14.09 -26.13
C GLU A 59 -8.78 -13.66 -27.44
N GLU A 60 -8.62 -14.60 -28.39
CA GLU A 60 -7.85 -14.38 -29.63
C GLU A 60 -8.36 -13.20 -30.49
N ASN A 61 -9.65 -12.89 -30.39
CA ASN A 61 -10.30 -11.83 -31.18
C ASN A 61 -10.65 -10.58 -30.36
N PHE A 62 -10.10 -10.44 -29.15
CA PHE A 62 -10.36 -9.29 -28.30
C PHE A 62 -9.78 -8.01 -28.92
N LYS A 63 -10.57 -6.94 -28.90
CA LYS A 63 -10.12 -5.60 -29.31
C LYS A 63 -10.08 -4.68 -28.10
N PRO A 64 -9.01 -3.89 -27.93
CA PRO A 64 -8.97 -2.89 -26.88
C PRO A 64 -10.13 -1.90 -27.03
N THR A 65 -10.70 -1.47 -25.91
CA THR A 65 -11.73 -0.42 -25.88
C THR A 65 -11.28 0.70 -24.97
N VAL A 66 -11.58 1.94 -25.37
CA VAL A 66 -11.31 3.14 -24.59
C VAL A 66 -12.61 3.65 -24.01
N GLU A 67 -12.70 3.66 -22.69
CA GLU A 67 -13.82 4.25 -21.96
C GLU A 67 -13.47 5.68 -21.54
N ASN A 68 -14.40 6.61 -21.76
CA ASN A 68 -14.21 8.00 -21.37
C ASN A 68 -14.11 8.15 -19.85
N GLN A 69 -13.19 9.00 -19.39
CA GLN A 69 -13.03 9.27 -17.96
C GLN A 69 -14.32 9.87 -17.38
N ARG A 70 -14.86 9.24 -16.33
CA ARG A 70 -16.05 9.74 -15.64
C ARG A 70 -15.75 11.06 -14.93
N ARG A 71 -16.71 11.99 -14.96
CA ARG A 71 -16.61 13.28 -14.28
C ARG A 71 -16.67 13.09 -12.76
N LEU A 72 -15.67 13.58 -12.06
CA LEU A 72 -15.65 13.67 -10.60
C LEU A 72 -16.07 15.08 -10.15
N ASN A 73 -16.72 15.17 -9.00
CA ASN A 73 -16.94 16.48 -8.35
C ASN A 73 -15.59 17.07 -7.87
N PRO A 74 -15.48 18.40 -7.69
CA PRO A 74 -14.21 19.05 -7.37
C PRO A 74 -13.52 18.50 -6.10
N LYS A 75 -14.28 18.30 -5.02
CA LYS A 75 -13.75 17.75 -3.76
C LYS A 75 -13.16 16.35 -3.94
N MET A 76 -13.86 15.48 -4.66
CA MET A 76 -13.37 14.14 -4.97
C MET A 76 -12.15 14.17 -5.89
N LYS A 77 -12.09 15.12 -6.82
CA LYS A 77 -10.93 15.27 -7.72
C LYS A 77 -9.65 15.58 -6.94
N GLU A 78 -9.73 16.42 -5.91
CA GLU A 78 -8.59 16.73 -5.05
C GLU A 78 -8.12 15.51 -4.25
N VAL A 79 -9.05 14.77 -3.64
CA VAL A 79 -8.73 13.56 -2.87
C VAL A 79 -8.11 12.49 -3.78
N VAL A 80 -8.72 12.22 -4.94
CA VAL A 80 -8.20 11.23 -5.90
C VAL A 80 -6.81 11.64 -6.39
N ARG A 81 -6.59 12.92 -6.68
CA ARG A 81 -5.26 13.41 -7.09
C ARG A 81 -4.21 13.16 -6.00
N ALA A 82 -4.54 13.43 -4.74
CA ALA A 82 -3.62 13.19 -3.63
C ALA A 82 -3.27 11.70 -3.49
N GLU A 83 -4.24 10.80 -3.61
CA GLU A 83 -3.99 9.36 -3.54
C GLU A 83 -3.20 8.83 -4.74
N VAL A 84 -3.49 9.30 -5.97
CA VAL A 84 -2.73 8.94 -7.17
C VAL A 84 -1.27 9.36 -7.04
N LEU A 85 -1.00 10.57 -6.53
CA LEU A 85 0.38 11.03 -6.30
C LEU A 85 1.09 10.18 -5.26
N LYS A 86 0.44 9.81 -4.15
CA LYS A 86 1.03 8.89 -3.16
C LYS A 86 1.43 7.55 -3.76
N LEU A 87 0.59 6.99 -4.63
CA LEU A 87 0.86 5.71 -5.31
C LEU A 87 2.00 5.83 -6.33
N LEU A 88 2.06 6.96 -7.03
CA LEU A 88 3.11 7.27 -8.00
C LEU A 88 4.47 7.44 -7.30
N ASP A 89 4.51 8.21 -6.22
CA ASP A 89 5.73 8.44 -5.42
C ASP A 89 6.25 7.13 -4.79
N ALA A 90 5.34 6.21 -4.45
CA ALA A 90 5.68 4.87 -3.97
C ALA A 90 6.12 3.89 -5.07
N GLY A 91 6.02 4.26 -6.35
CA GLY A 91 6.35 3.40 -7.48
C GLY A 91 5.39 2.22 -7.70
N ILE A 92 4.20 2.25 -7.09
CA ILE A 92 3.17 1.22 -7.26
C ILE A 92 2.48 1.36 -8.62
N ILE A 93 2.29 2.59 -9.07
CA ILE A 93 1.81 2.93 -10.40
C ILE A 93 2.86 3.74 -11.15
N TYR A 94 2.81 3.71 -12.48
CA TYR A 94 3.68 4.49 -13.35
C TYR A 94 2.89 4.96 -14.57
N PRO A 95 3.26 6.11 -15.17
CA PRO A 95 2.63 6.54 -16.41
C PRO A 95 2.98 5.58 -17.54
N ILE A 96 1.97 5.19 -18.30
CA ILE A 96 2.14 4.54 -19.60
C ILE A 96 2.00 5.60 -20.68
N SER A 97 2.84 5.53 -21.72
CA SER A 97 2.65 6.36 -22.92
C SER A 97 1.33 6.01 -23.59
N ASP A 98 0.78 6.95 -24.38
CA ASP A 98 -0.35 6.67 -25.27
C ASP A 98 -0.03 5.42 -26.07
N SER A 99 -0.66 4.34 -25.66
CA SER A 99 -0.56 3.06 -26.32
C SER A 99 -1.35 3.19 -27.63
N ASN A 100 -0.92 2.52 -28.70
CA ASN A 100 -1.64 2.49 -29.99
C ASN A 100 -3.01 1.74 -29.91
N TRP A 101 -3.69 1.85 -28.76
CA TRP A 101 -5.01 1.32 -28.48
C TRP A 101 -6.06 2.15 -29.21
#